data_AF-A0A7K4M3I4-F1
#
_entry.id   AF-A0A7K4M3I4-F1
#
_cell.length_a   1.000
_cell.length_b   1.000
_cell.length_c   1.000
_cell.angle_alpha   90.00
_cell.angle_beta   90.00
_cell.angle_gamma   90.00
#
_symmetry.space_group_name_H-M   'P 1'
#
loop_
_entity.id
_entity.type
_entity.pdbx_description
1 polymer ?
#
loop_
_entity_poly.entity_id
_entity_poly.type
_entity_poly.pdbx_seq_one_letter_code
_entity_poly.pdbx_strand_id
1 'polypeptide(L)'
;IAAAFCFQTDLTAGQCWPFPGSRGHVVIKLPALVWPAALAVQHIPKEHSPSGSVSSAPKDIAVLGLDDEGDATLLGTFVYDIDREVLQLFPLTVQQGRVDNTREEGGC
;
A
#
# COMPACT_ATOMS: atom_id res chain seq x y z
N ILE A 1 3.72 16.28 3.00
CA ILE A 1 2.97 15.78 4.18
C ILE A 1 3.45 14.35 4.41
N ALA A 2 4.12 14.07 5.52
CA ALA A 2 4.59 12.71 5.82
C ALA A 2 3.44 11.90 6.40
N ALA A 3 3.12 10.75 5.79
CA ALA A 3 2.14 9.81 6.31
C ALA A 3 2.75 8.95 7.42
N ALA A 4 3.33 9.58 8.45
CA ALA A 4 4.04 8.91 9.54
C ALA A 4 3.16 7.86 10.24
N PHE A 5 1.85 8.10 10.33
CA PHE A 5 0.88 7.19 10.92
C PHE A 5 0.64 5.91 10.11
N CYS A 6 0.92 5.88 8.80
CA CYS A 6 0.81 4.64 8.02
C CYS A 6 1.85 3.59 8.40
N PHE A 7 2.91 3.97 9.12
CA PHE A 7 3.98 3.08 9.57
C PHE A 7 3.97 2.83 11.08
N GLN A 8 3.04 3.43 11.82
CA GLN A 8 2.88 3.14 13.24
C GLN A 8 2.01 1.89 13.42
N THR A 9 2.42 1.03 14.37
CA THR A 9 1.70 -0.21 14.69
C THR A 9 0.57 -0.01 15.69
N ASP A 10 0.40 1.20 16.22
CA ASP A 10 -0.70 1.55 17.13
C ASP A 10 -2.02 1.57 16.35
N LEU A 11 -2.92 0.65 16.71
CA LEU A 11 -4.24 0.47 16.11
C LEU A 11 -5.36 0.92 17.06
N THR A 12 -5.13 2.02 17.79
CA THR A 12 -6.14 2.63 18.66
C THR A 12 -7.07 3.55 17.88
N ALA A 13 -8.35 3.61 18.25
CA ALA A 13 -9.31 4.52 17.61
C ALA A 13 -8.81 5.98 17.66
N GLY A 14 -8.76 6.63 16.49
CA GLY A 14 -8.25 7.99 16.34
C GLY A 14 -6.74 8.10 16.09
N GLN A 15 -5.97 7.02 16.22
CA GLN A 15 -4.57 6.95 15.77
C GLN A 15 -4.50 6.49 14.31
N CYS A 16 -5.01 7.33 13.40
CA CYS A 16 -4.96 7.08 11.96
C CYS A 16 -4.70 8.37 11.18
N TRP A 17 -4.49 8.25 9.87
CA TRP A 17 -4.38 9.41 8.99
C TRP A 17 -5.72 9.63 8.26
N PRO A 18 -6.57 10.57 8.74
CA PRO A 18 -7.82 10.90 8.05
C PRO A 18 -7.54 11.84 6.87
N PHE A 19 -8.36 11.71 5.82
CA PHE A 19 -8.44 12.66 4.73
C PHE A 19 -9.91 12.98 4.42
N PRO A 20 -10.23 14.18 3.90
CA PRO A 20 -11.59 14.55 3.57
C PRO A 20 -12.12 13.77 2.36
N GLY A 21 -13.36 13.30 2.45
CA GLY A 21 -14.01 12.53 1.38
C GLY A 21 -13.68 11.04 1.40
N SER A 22 -13.90 10.36 0.27
CA SER A 22 -13.73 8.91 0.13
C SER A 22 -12.65 8.52 -0.89
N ARG A 23 -11.95 9.50 -1.47
CA ARG A 23 -10.87 9.31 -2.43
C ARG A 23 -9.66 10.11 -2.01
N GLY A 24 -8.56 9.41 -1.81
CA GLY A 24 -7.27 9.98 -1.44
C GLY A 24 -6.14 9.12 -1.97
N HIS A 25 -4.92 9.64 -1.93
CA HIS A 25 -3.72 8.89 -2.24
C HIS A 25 -2.62 9.29 -1.25
N VAL A 26 -1.68 8.37 -1.04
CA VAL A 26 -0.48 8.59 -0.26
C VAL A 26 0.71 8.10 -1.08
N VAL A 27 1.77 8.91 -1.13
CA VAL A 27 3.04 8.53 -1.76
C VAL A 27 4.04 8.26 -0.66
N ILE A 28 4.63 7.07 -0.71
CA ILE A 28 5.60 6.58 0.27
C ILE A 28 6.93 6.38 -0.44
N LYS A 29 7.98 7.07 0.04
CA LYS A 29 9.35 6.78 -0.37
C LYS A 29 9.94 5.71 0.53
N LEU A 30 10.31 4.57 -0.05
CA LEU A 30 10.97 3.49 0.66
C LEU A 30 12.45 3.83 0.91
N PRO A 31 13.07 3.34 2.01
CA PRO A 31 14.45 3.66 2.35
C PRO A 31 15.48 3.01 1.40
N ALA A 32 15.05 2.04 0.59
CA ALA A 32 15.87 1.34 -0.39
C ALA A 32 15.00 0.86 -1.56
N LEU A 33 15.64 0.52 -2.67
CA LEU A 33 15.00 -0.16 -3.79
C LEU A 33 14.61 -1.58 -3.38
N VAL A 34 13.35 -1.95 -3.57
CA VAL A 34 12.82 -3.26 -3.21
C VAL A 34 11.87 -3.79 -4.28
N TRP A 35 11.67 -5.10 -4.30
CA TRP A 35 10.61 -5.77 -5.04
C TRP A 35 9.44 -6.05 -4.08
N PRO A 36 8.38 -5.22 -4.06
CA PRO A 36 7.34 -5.33 -3.04
C PRO A 36 6.51 -6.60 -3.30
N ALA A 37 6.49 -7.51 -2.33
CA ALA A 37 5.79 -8.79 -2.46
C ALA A 37 4.28 -8.68 -2.14
N ALA A 38 3.93 -7.85 -1.16
CA ALA A 38 2.56 -7.68 -0.71
C ALA A 38 2.34 -6.32 -0.05
N LEU A 39 1.10 -5.85 -0.07
CA LEU A 39 0.61 -4.74 0.75
C LEU A 39 -0.11 -5.31 1.98
N ALA A 40 0.22 -4.83 3.17
CA ALA A 40 -0.55 -5.08 4.38
C ALA A 40 -1.42 -3.86 4.70
N VAL A 41 -2.72 -4.07 4.93
CA VAL A 41 -3.67 -3.01 5.32
C VAL A 41 -4.36 -3.45 6.60
N GLN A 42 -4.51 -2.52 7.53
CA GLN A 42 -5.17 -2.76 8.80
C GLN A 42 -6.13 -1.63 9.18
N HIS A 43 -7.21 -1.97 9.87
CA HIS A 43 -8.17 -1.02 10.44
C HIS A 43 -8.72 -1.55 11.77
N ILE A 44 -9.12 -0.66 12.68
CA ILE A 44 -9.72 -1.09 13.97
C ILE A 44 -10.90 -2.05 13.74
N PRO A 45 -11.10 -3.07 14.59
CA PRO A 45 -12.27 -3.93 14.51
C PRO A 45 -13.53 -3.15 14.96
N LYS A 46 -14.70 -3.60 14.52
CA LYS A 46 -15.99 -2.93 14.77
C LYS A 46 -16.28 -2.74 16.26
N GLU A 47 -15.93 -3.73 17.08
CA GLU A 47 -16.05 -3.71 18.54
C GLU A 47 -15.19 -2.66 19.24
N HIS A 48 -14.11 -2.20 18.59
CA HIS A 48 -13.25 -1.12 19.12
C HIS A 48 -13.63 0.26 18.58
N SER A 49 -14.66 0.35 17.72
CA SER A 49 -15.14 1.63 17.22
C SER A 49 -16.07 2.30 18.24
N PRO A 50 -15.78 3.54 18.69
CA PRO A 50 -16.67 4.28 19.58
C PRO A 50 -18.08 4.52 19.03
N SER A 51 -18.23 4.55 17.69
CA SER A 51 -19.51 4.71 17.01
C SER A 51 -20.18 3.39 16.64
N GLY A 52 -19.50 2.25 16.85
CA GLY A 52 -19.94 0.94 16.36
C GLY A 52 -19.88 0.76 14.83
N SER A 53 -19.33 1.74 14.10
CA SER A 53 -19.14 1.69 12.65
C SER A 53 -17.67 1.77 12.27
N VAL A 54 -17.28 1.02 11.24
CA VAL A 54 -15.95 1.08 10.59
C VAL A 54 -16.06 1.49 9.13
N SER A 55 -17.13 2.23 8.78
CA SER A 55 -17.37 2.71 7.41
C SER A 55 -16.31 3.68 6.89
N SER A 56 -15.41 4.16 7.75
CA SER A 56 -14.22 4.94 7.38
C SER A 56 -13.07 4.08 6.87
N ALA A 57 -13.15 2.75 7.01
CA ALA A 57 -12.12 1.85 6.51
C ALA A 57 -11.94 2.03 5.00
N PRO A 58 -10.70 1.93 4.48
CA PRO A 58 -10.49 1.88 3.04
C PRO A 58 -11.25 0.68 2.47
N LYS A 59 -11.75 0.81 1.24
CA LYS A 59 -12.44 -0.26 0.52
C LYS A 59 -11.65 -0.61 -0.72
N ASP A 60 -11.81 0.19 -1.77
CA ASP A 60 -11.12 -0.01 -3.04
C ASP A 60 -9.72 0.60 -2.98
N ILE A 61 -8.69 -0.23 -3.15
CA ILE A 61 -7.28 0.14 -3.02
C ILE A 61 -6.55 -0.17 -4.33
N ALA A 62 -5.77 0.78 -4.82
CA ALA A 62 -4.84 0.56 -5.93
C ALA A 62 -3.42 0.89 -5.48
N VAL A 63 -2.47 0.02 -5.81
CA VAL A 63 -1.06 0.19 -5.48
C VAL A 63 -0.27 0.42 -6.77
N LEU A 64 0.47 1.52 -6.81
CA LEU A 64 1.33 1.86 -7.94
C LEU A 64 2.78 1.98 -7.46
N GLY A 65 3.70 1.41 -8.24
CA GLY A 65 5.13 1.69 -8.14
C GLY A 65 5.45 2.93 -8.95
N LEU A 66 6.26 3.82 -8.40
CA LEU A 66 6.75 5.03 -9.06
C LEU A 66 8.25 4.88 -9.25
N ASP A 67 8.75 5.13 -10.46
CA ASP A 67 10.19 5.25 -10.72
C ASP A 67 10.68 6.69 -10.46
N ASP A 68 11.97 6.91 -10.72
CA ASP A 68 12.63 8.21 -10.50
C ASP A 68 12.12 9.29 -11.48
N GLU A 69 11.52 8.89 -12.60
CA GLU A 69 10.88 9.79 -13.58
C GLU A 69 9.43 10.13 -13.19
N GLY A 70 8.85 9.41 -12.24
CA GLY A 70 7.48 9.57 -11.77
C GLY A 70 6.46 8.77 -12.57
N ASP A 71 6.92 7.87 -13.45
CA ASP A 71 6.05 6.99 -14.20
C ASP A 71 5.48 5.90 -13.29
N ALA A 72 4.17 5.69 -13.41
CA ALA A 72 3.41 4.86 -12.50
C ALA A 72 3.08 3.49 -13.12
N THR A 73 3.53 2.43 -12.46
CA THR A 73 3.20 1.04 -12.82
C THR A 73 2.21 0.46 -11.83
N LEU A 74 1.06 -0.04 -12.31
CA LEU A 74 0.07 -0.70 -11.46
C LEU A 74 0.62 -2.04 -10.94
N LEU A 75 0.73 -2.15 -9.61
CA LEU A 75 1.17 -3.37 -8.91
C LEU A 75 0.00 -4.23 -8.44
N GLY A 76 -1.19 -3.65 -8.30
CA GLY A 76 -2.40 -4.40 -7.99
C GLY A 76 -3.59 -3.52 -7.59
N THR A 77 -4.78 -4.11 -7.65
CA THR A 77 -6.03 -3.54 -7.14
C THR A 77 -6.69 -4.53 -6.20
N PHE A 78 -7.20 -4.04 -5.08
CA PHE A 78 -7.69 -4.85 -3.97
C PHE A 78 -8.93 -4.24 -3.33
N VAL A 79 -9.68 -5.08 -2.62
CA VAL A 79 -10.80 -4.67 -1.78
C VAL A 79 -10.49 -5.09 -0.35
N TYR A 80 -10.44 -4.13 0.57
CA TYR A 80 -10.39 -4.42 2.00
C TYR A 80 -11.80 -4.74 2.51
N ASP A 81 -11.93 -5.87 3.20
CA ASP A 81 -13.20 -6.40 3.65
C ASP A 81 -13.36 -6.23 5.17
N ILE A 82 -14.26 -5.35 5.60
CA ILE A 82 -14.47 -5.05 7.02
C ILE A 82 -15.02 -6.23 7.83
N ASP A 83 -15.54 -7.27 7.17
CA ASP A 83 -16.10 -8.46 7.82
C ASP A 83 -15.05 -9.59 7.94
N ARG A 84 -13.83 -9.40 7.41
CA ARG A 84 -12.71 -10.35 7.52
C ARG A 84 -11.74 -9.96 8.63
N GLU A 85 -10.54 -10.55 8.63
CA GLU A 85 -9.49 -10.25 9.59
C GLU A 85 -9.08 -8.77 9.56
N VAL A 86 -8.71 -8.23 10.73
CA VAL A 86 -8.23 -6.84 10.91
C VAL A 86 -7.02 -6.52 10.03
N LEU A 87 -6.09 -7.48 9.90
CA LEU A 87 -4.91 -7.36 9.05
C LEU A 87 -5.16 -8.16 7.77
N GLN A 88 -5.18 -7.47 6.63
CA GLN A 88 -5.33 -8.10 5.32
C GLN A 88 -4.08 -7.90 4.49
N LEU A 89 -3.57 -9.03 3.97
CA LEU A 89 -2.38 -9.07 3.15
C LEU A 89 -2.78 -9.28 1.68
N PHE A 90 -2.31 -8.40 0.83
CA PHE A 90 -2.63 -8.33 -0.60
C PHE A 90 -1.37 -8.58 -1.43
N PRO A 91 -1.23 -9.75 -2.08
CA PRO A 91 -0.09 -10.05 -2.93
C PRO A 91 0.00 -9.10 -4.12
N LEU A 92 1.17 -8.54 -4.37
CA LEU A 92 1.42 -7.61 -5.48
C LEU A 92 1.95 -8.35 -6.69
N THR A 93 1.58 -7.87 -7.88
CA THR A 93 2.14 -8.35 -9.14
C THR A 93 3.36 -7.52 -9.46
N VAL A 94 4.54 -8.07 -9.18
CA VAL A 94 5.79 -7.48 -9.65
C VAL A 94 6.01 -7.94 -11.09
N GLN A 95 5.86 -7.03 -12.05
CA GLN A 95 6.42 -7.24 -13.39
C GLN A 95 7.93 -7.28 -13.20
N GLN A 96 8.52 -8.48 -13.15
CA GLN A 96 9.97 -8.59 -13.20
C GLN A 96 10.41 -7.94 -14.52
N GLY A 97 11.11 -6.81 -14.41
CA GLY A 97 11.73 -6.19 -15.56
C GLY A 97 12.54 -7.25 -16.28
N ARG A 98 12.19 -7.50 -17.54
CA ARG A 98 13.04 -8.21 -18.49
C ARG A 98 14.40 -7.50 -18.46
N VAL A 99 15.37 -8.10 -17.78
CA VAL A 99 16.77 -7.84 -18.10
C VAL A 99 16.94 -8.42 -19.50
N ASP A 100 16.81 -7.55 -20.50
CA ASP A 100 17.14 -7.90 -21.86
C ASP A 100 18.66 -8.10 -21.91
N ASN A 101 19.10 -9.36 -21.71
CA ASN A 101 20.45 -9.78 -22.01
C ASN A 101 20.62 -9.74 -23.54
N THR A 102 20.88 -8.54 -24.08
CA THR A 102 21.35 -8.39 -25.44
C THR A 102 22.84 -8.06 -25.43
N ARG A 103 23.60 -9.13 -25.74
CA ARG A 103 24.93 -9.23 -26.36
C ARG A 103 26.19 -9.04 -25.50
N GLU A 104 26.97 -10.12 -25.47
CA GLU A 104 28.43 -10.13 -25.41
C GLU A 104 29.02 -9.10 -26.41
N GLU A 105 30.07 -8.39 -26.00
CA GLU A 105 31.38 -8.30 -26.69
C GLU A 105 32.35 -7.36 -25.93
N GLY A 106 33.59 -7.84 -25.68
CA GLY A 106 34.79 -7.07 -25.32
C GLY A 106 34.92 -6.71 -23.82
N GLY A 107 36.00 -6.98 -23.10
CA GLY A 107 37.39 -7.19 -23.49
C GLY A 107 38.27 -6.44 -22.47
N CYS A 108 39.19 -7.18 -21.84
CA CYS A 108 40.05 -6.88 -20.68
C CYS A 108 39.35 -6.80 -19.31
#